data_AF-A0AAV6BCK8-F1
#
_entry.id   AF-A0AAV6BCK8-F1
#
_cell.length_a   1.000
_cell.length_b   1.000
_cell.length_c   1.000
_cell.angle_alpha   90.00
_cell.angle_beta   90.00
_cell.angle_gamma   90.00
#
_symmetry.space_group_name_H-M   'P 1'
#
loop_
_entity.id
_entity.type
_entity.pdbx_description
1 polymer ?
#
loop_
_entity_poly.entity_id
_entity_poly.type
_entity_poly.pdbx_seq_one_letter_code
_entity_poly.pdbx_strand_id
1 'polypeptide(L)'
;MPPSEPILFCWSGGKDSALALHTLLLQDDVRIASLLTTVTAGYDRISMHGVRRELLLRQAESLRLPLHEVFIPPQCDNPVYEA
;
A
#
# COMPACT_ATOMS: atom_id res chain seq x y z
N MET A 1 -13.40 24.59 -5.06
CA MET A 1 -12.92 23.44 -5.87
C MET A 1 -13.86 22.28 -5.64
N PRO A 2 -14.19 21.46 -6.66
CA PRO A 2 -14.86 20.19 -6.39
C PRO A 2 -14.01 19.36 -5.41
N PRO A 3 -14.61 18.53 -4.56
CA PRO A 3 -13.85 17.66 -3.69
C PRO A 3 -12.96 16.76 -4.56
N SER A 4 -11.68 16.69 -4.20
CA SER A 4 -10.71 15.83 -4.88
C SER A 4 -11.18 14.37 -4.81
N GLU A 5 -11.14 13.68 -5.94
CA GLU A 5 -11.53 12.28 -6.05
C GLU A 5 -10.67 11.46 -5.08
N PRO A 6 -11.27 10.65 -4.20
CA PRO A 6 -10.51 9.83 -3.26
C PRO A 6 -9.71 8.76 -4.01
N ILE A 7 -8.41 8.67 -3.73
CA ILE A 7 -7.53 7.67 -4.36
C ILE A 7 -6.99 6.66 -3.35
N LEU A 8 -6.74 5.44 -3.86
CA LEU A 8 -5.94 4.43 -3.19
C LEU A 8 -4.47 4.62 -3.56
N PHE A 9 -3.59 4.63 -2.58
CA PHE A 9 -2.16 4.80 -2.79
C PHE A 9 -1.42 3.47 -2.64
N CYS A 10 -0.76 3.01 -3.71
CA CYS A 10 0.06 1.80 -3.67
C CYS A 10 1.27 2.00 -2.74
N TRP A 11 1.23 1.35 -1.59
CA TRP A 11 2.23 1.49 -0.52
C TRP A 11 3.13 0.25 -0.47
N SER A 12 4.44 0.43 -0.68
CA SER A 12 5.41 -0.67 -0.57
C SER A 12 6.14 -0.71 0.77
N GLY A 13 5.96 0.32 1.61
CA GLY A 13 6.68 0.49 2.88
C GLY A 13 8.10 1.03 2.74
N GLY A 14 8.59 1.23 1.51
CA GLY A 14 9.92 1.73 1.21
C GLY A 14 10.01 3.25 1.08
N LYS A 15 11.25 3.76 1.08
CA LYS A 15 11.55 5.20 0.98
C LYS A 15 10.90 5.90 -0.23
N ASP A 16 10.79 5.21 -1.37
CA ASP A 16 10.27 5.81 -2.60
C ASP A 16 8.75 5.99 -2.51
N SER A 17 8.04 4.98 -1.98
CA SER A 17 6.60 5.12 -1.68
C SER A 17 6.33 6.16 -0.59
N ALA A 18 7.23 6.27 0.41
CA ALA A 18 7.12 7.29 1.45
C ALA A 18 7.29 8.71 0.91
N LEU A 19 8.29 8.92 0.04
CA LEU A 19 8.51 10.21 -0.61
C LEU A 19 7.35 10.58 -1.54
N ALA A 20 6.86 9.63 -2.34
CA ALA A 20 5.71 9.87 -3.21
C ALA A 20 4.44 10.22 -2.41
N LEU A 21 4.15 9.48 -1.33
CA LEU A 21 3.03 9.79 -0.43
C LEU A 21 3.18 11.20 0.17
N HIS A 22 4.37 11.54 0.67
CA HIS A 22 4.64 12.86 1.23
C HIS A 22 4.37 13.99 0.23
N THR A 23 4.84 13.84 -1.02
CA THR A 23 4.60 14.83 -2.08
C THR A 23 3.10 15.00 -2.36
N LEU A 24 2.34 13.91 -2.44
CA LEU A 24 0.89 13.98 -2.68
C LEU A 24 0.12 14.60 -1.52
N LEU A 25 0.54 14.37 -0.27
CA LEU A 25 -0.08 14.97 0.91
C LEU A 25 0.11 16.50 1.00
N LEU A 26 1.04 17.07 0.22
CA LEU A 26 1.25 18.51 0.12
C LEU A 26 0.41 19.16 -1.00
N GLN A 27 -0.33 18.37 -1.79
CA GLN A 27 -1.17 18.84 -2.87
C GLN A 27 -2.63 18.94 -2.43
N ASP A 28 -3.23 20.14 -2.55
CA ASP A 28 -4.61 20.39 -2.12
C ASP A 28 -5.67 19.71 -3.00
N ASP A 29 -5.30 19.27 -4.20
CA ASP A 29 -6.16 18.63 -5.18
C ASP A 29 -6.10 17.09 -5.14
N VAL A 30 -5.36 16.50 -4.19
CA VAL A 30 -5.24 15.05 -4.01
C VAL A 30 -5.80 14.62 -2.66
N ARG A 31 -6.65 13.60 -2.67
CA ARG A 31 -7.20 12.99 -1.44
C ARG A 31 -6.79 11.53 -1.32
N ILE A 32 -5.79 11.25 -0.47
CA ILE A 32 -5.43 9.87 -0.13
C ILE A 32 -6.47 9.29 0.82
N ALA A 33 -7.24 8.31 0.35
CA ALA A 33 -8.27 7.66 1.15
C ALA A 33 -7.73 6.47 1.94
N SER A 34 -6.79 5.71 1.36
CA SER A 34 -6.19 4.54 1.99
C SER A 34 -4.92 4.08 1.25
N LEU A 35 -4.09 3.32 1.96
CA LEU A 35 -2.94 2.59 1.44
C LEU A 35 -3.38 1.23 0.88
N LEU A 36 -2.74 0.77 -0.19
CA LEU A 36 -2.93 -0.56 -0.77
C LEU A 36 -1.59 -1.30 -0.84
N THR A 37 -1.52 -2.51 -0.27
CA THR A 37 -0.29 -3.32 -0.29
C THR A 37 -0.59 -4.78 -0.56
N THR A 38 0.19 -5.41 -1.45
CA THR A 38 0.18 -6.85 -1.65
C THR A 38 1.06 -7.59 -0.66
N VAL A 39 0.52 -8.65 -0.07
CA VAL A 39 1.16 -9.50 0.94
C VAL A 39 1.17 -10.94 0.42
N THR A 40 2.32 -11.59 0.47
CA THR A 40 2.39 -13.01 0.10
C THR A 40 1.87 -13.88 1.24
N ALA A 41 0.81 -14.63 0.95
CA ALA A 41 0.18 -15.57 1.88
C ALA A 41 1.18 -16.62 2.38
N GLY A 42 1.09 -16.99 3.65
CA GLY A 42 1.98 -17.97 4.29
C GLY A 42 3.35 -17.42 4.73
N TYR A 43 3.84 -16.34 4.12
CA TYR A 43 5.12 -15.70 4.53
C TYR A 43 4.95 -14.51 5.46
N ASP A 44 3.74 -13.95 5.54
CA ASP A 44 3.41 -12.76 6.34
C ASP A 44 4.33 -11.57 6.02
N ARG A 45 4.59 -11.37 4.72
CA ARG A 45 5.53 -10.38 4.19
C ARG A 45 4.99 -9.70 2.94
N ILE A 46 5.37 -8.44 2.76
CA ILE A 46 5.18 -7.70 1.51
C ILE A 46 5.88 -8.44 0.37
N SER A 47 5.19 -8.66 -0.75
CA SER A 47 5.62 -9.60 -1.79
C SER A 47 6.99 -9.27 -2.42
N MET A 48 7.26 -8.01 -2.76
CA MET A 48 8.47 -7.63 -3.52
C MET A 48 9.73 -7.44 -2.67
N HIS A 49 9.58 -7.04 -1.41
CA HIS A 49 10.71 -6.62 -0.56
C HIS A 49 10.88 -7.46 0.70
N GLY A 50 9.98 -8.42 0.94
CA GLY A 50 10.07 -9.33 2.08
C GLY A 50 9.92 -8.65 3.44
N VAL A 51 9.46 -7.40 3.50
CA VAL A 51 9.21 -6.66 4.74
C VAL A 51 8.08 -7.35 5.51
N ARG A 52 8.26 -7.53 6.82
CA ARG A 52 7.26 -8.17 7.69
C ARG A 52 5.95 -7.37 7.70
N ARG A 53 4.81 -8.06 7.64
CA ARG A 53 3.48 -7.45 7.72
C ARG A 53 3.28 -6.61 8.99
N GLU A 54 3.86 -7.02 10.11
CA GLU A 54 3.84 -6.22 11.34
C GLU A 54 4.41 -4.80 11.16
N LEU A 55 5.51 -4.66 10.40
CA LEU A 55 6.08 -3.33 10.13
C LEU A 55 5.18 -2.53 9.19
N LEU A 56 4.57 -3.17 8.20
CA LEU A 56 3.57 -2.55 7.32
C LEU A 56 2.39 -1.98 8.13
N LEU A 57 1.84 -2.77 9.06
CA LEU A 57 0.73 -2.33 9.92
C LEU A 57 1.12 -1.13 10.78
N ARG A 58 2.31 -1.17 11.39
CA ARG A 58 2.84 -0.05 12.19
C ARG A 58 3.09 1.22 11.37
N GLN A 59 3.51 1.07 10.11
CA GLN A 59 3.64 2.20 9.19
C GLN A 59 2.28 2.83 8.89
N ALA A 60 1.27 2.02 8.54
CA ALA A 60 -0.09 2.50 8.29
C ALA A 60 -0.70 3.21 9.51
N GLU A 61 -0.51 2.63 10.71
CA GLU A 61 -0.91 3.24 11.98
C GLU A 61 -0.22 4.59 12.21
N SER A 62 1.10 4.67 12.01
CA SER A 62 1.86 5.92 12.13
C SER A 62 1.42 6.98 11.14
N LEU A 63 0.99 6.59 9.94
CA LEU A 63 0.46 7.48 8.91
C LEU A 63 -1.00 7.87 9.16
N ARG A 64 -1.70 7.17 10.06
CA ARG A 64 -3.14 7.30 10.33
C ARG A 64 -3.98 7.16 9.06
N LEU A 65 -3.53 6.31 8.15
CA LEU A 65 -4.24 5.97 6.92
C LEU A 65 -4.74 4.52 7.03
N PRO A 66 -5.99 4.23 6.61
CA PRO A 66 -6.44 2.85 6.49
C PRO A 66 -5.51 2.08 5.55
N LEU A 67 -5.36 0.78 5.76
CA LEU A 67 -4.59 -0.12 4.90
C LEU A 67 -5.49 -1.21 4.35
N HIS A 68 -5.52 -1.34 3.04
CA HIS A 68 -6.08 -2.48 2.33
C HIS A 68 -4.95 -3.46 1.96
N GLU A 69 -5.03 -4.66 2.52
CA GLU A 69 -4.09 -5.74 2.22
C GLU A 69 -4.68 -6.68 1.18
N VAL A 70 -3.92 -6.96 0.12
CA VAL A 70 -4.28 -7.94 -0.90
C VAL A 70 -3.36 -9.15 -0.76
N PHE A 71 -3.91 -10.28 -0.36
CA PHE A 71 -3.13 -11.51 -0.19
C PHE A 71 -3.00 -12.24 -1.53
N ILE A 72 -1.77 -12.54 -1.92
CA ILE A 72 -1.46 -13.34 -3.12
C ILE A 72 -0.71 -14.62 -2.73
N PRO A 73 -0.89 -15.74 -3.45
CA PRO A 73 -0.15 -16.96 -3.18
C PRO A 73 1.36 -16.77 -3.41
N PRO A 74 2.22 -17.63 -2.81
CA PRO A 74 3.62 -17.68 -3.18
C PRO A 74 3.75 -18.13 -4.65
N GLN A 75 4.77 -17.60 -5.36
CA GLN A 75 4.95 -17.82 -6.80
C GLN A 75 3.70 -17.50 -7.65
N CYS A 76 2.96 -16.44 -7.30
CA CYS A 76 1.81 -15.98 -8.08
C CYS A 76 2.23 -15.46 -9.45
N ASP A 77 1.92 -16.21 -10.52
CA ASP A 77 2.00 -15.72 -11.89
C ASP A 77 0.70 -14.96 -12.27
N ASN A 78 0.67 -14.38 -13.47
CA ASN A 78 -0.48 -13.59 -13.91
C ASN A 78 -1.77 -14.43 -14.04
N PRO A 79 -1.76 -15.65 -14.62
CA PRO A 79 -2.96 -16.49 -14.66
C PRO A 79 -3.55 -16.76 -13.27
N VAL A 80 -2.71 -16.98 -12.25
CA VAL A 80 -3.18 -17.16 -10.87
C VAL A 80 -3.65 -15.83 -10.25
N TYR A 81 -3.01 -14.71 -10.59
CA TYR A 81 -3.38 -13.38 -10.09
C TYR A 81 -4.72 -12.86 -10.63
N GLU A 82 -5.03 -13.18 -11.89
CA GLU A 82 -6.20 -12.67 -12.62
C GLU A 82 -7.48 -13.52 -12.45
N ALA A 83 -7.37 -14.70 -11.82
CA ALA A 83 -8.48 -15.63 -11.59
C ALA A 83 -9.42 -15.18 -10.47
#